data_AF-A0A932L8Q7-F1
#
_entry.id   AF-A0A932L8Q7-F1
#
_cell.length_a   1.000
_cell.length_b   1.000
_cell.length_c   1.000
_cell.angle_alpha   90.00
_cell.angle_beta   90.00
_cell.angle_gamma   90.00
#
_symmetry.space_group_name_H-M   'P 1'
#
loop_
_entity.id
_entity.type
_entity.pdbx_description
1 polymer ?
#
loop_
_entity_poly.entity_id
_entity_poly.type
_entity_poly.pdbx_seq_one_letter_code
_entity_poly.pdbx_strand_id
1 'polypeptide(L)'
;MKWRNNCAGCTRLYQNGSVYLGDGLIEVDGEPYRLEPAQEMVIEALVELRAATKEQLIERSGVEDAVNVLKAICQAIPQLSTHITLPGGRGKGGYRTTIRPKN
;
A
#
# COMPACT_ATOMS: atom_id res chain seq x y z
N MET A 1 -49.70 -13.00 -4.77
CA MET A 1 -48.40 -13.49 -5.29
C MET A 1 -47.72 -12.41 -6.11
N LYS A 2 -46.64 -11.82 -5.59
CA LYS A 2 -45.37 -11.51 -6.27
C LYS A 2 -44.51 -10.70 -5.31
N TRP A 3 -43.33 -11.23 -5.05
CA TRP A 3 -42.51 -10.98 -3.87
C TRP A 3 -41.80 -9.63 -3.99
N ARG A 4 -41.96 -8.78 -2.97
CA ARG A 4 -41.00 -7.73 -2.63
C ARG A 4 -39.83 -8.42 -1.95
N ASN A 5 -38.71 -8.58 -2.65
CA ASN A 5 -37.39 -8.81 -2.07
C ASN A 5 -36.35 -8.75 -3.18
N ASN A 6 -35.76 -7.58 -3.36
CA ASN A 6 -34.35 -7.54 -3.72
C ASN A 6 -33.73 -6.38 -2.94
N CYS A 7 -33.62 -6.58 -1.63
CA CYS A 7 -32.56 -5.96 -0.86
C CYS A 7 -31.26 -6.42 -1.53
N ALA A 8 -30.68 -5.57 -2.37
CA ALA A 8 -29.29 -5.69 -2.77
C ALA A 8 -28.42 -5.38 -1.54
N GLY A 9 -28.51 -6.27 -0.55
CA GLY A 9 -27.59 -6.38 0.56
C GLY A 9 -26.27 -6.88 -0.01
N CYS A 10 -25.44 -5.95 -0.45
CA CYS A 10 -24.01 -6.07 -0.28
C CYS A 10 -23.44 -4.65 -0.32
N THR A 11 -23.86 -3.82 0.64
CA THR A 11 -22.89 -2.91 1.25
C THR A 11 -21.87 -3.81 1.92
N ARG A 12 -20.97 -4.38 1.12
CA ARG A 12 -19.74 -4.98 1.58
C ARG A 12 -19.12 -3.82 2.34
N LEU A 13 -19.21 -3.89 3.67
CA LEU A 13 -18.54 -3.00 4.57
C LEU A 13 -17.10 -3.05 4.10
N TYR A 14 -16.73 -2.07 3.30
CA TYR A 14 -15.42 -1.94 2.70
C TYR A 14 -14.51 -1.59 3.86
N GLN A 15 -14.12 -2.60 4.64
CA GLN A 15 -12.78 -2.67 5.18
C GLN A 15 -11.87 -2.83 3.96
N ASN A 16 -11.78 -1.79 3.12
CA ASN A 16 -10.91 -1.84 1.97
C ASN A 16 -9.49 -1.72 2.51
N GLY A 17 -8.90 -2.86 2.85
CA GLY A 17 -7.46 -2.92 2.98
C GLY A 17 -6.85 -2.68 1.60
N SER A 18 -5.71 -2.02 1.57
CA SER A 18 -4.92 -1.98 0.34
C SER A 18 -4.36 -3.35 -0.01
N VAL A 19 -4.38 -3.70 -1.29
CA VAL A 19 -3.86 -4.95 -1.84
C VAL A 19 -2.84 -4.65 -2.92
N TYR A 20 -1.60 -5.10 -2.75
CA TYR A 20 -0.59 -5.06 -3.80
C TYR A 20 -0.86 -6.18 -4.80
N LEU A 21 -1.18 -5.82 -6.04
CA LEU A 21 -1.60 -6.76 -7.08
C LEU A 21 -0.41 -7.38 -7.84
N GLY A 22 0.79 -6.83 -7.68
CA GLY A 22 1.96 -7.14 -8.50
C GLY A 22 1.95 -6.39 -9.83
N ASP A 23 3.02 -6.53 -10.62
CA ASP A 23 3.16 -5.93 -11.96
C ASP A 23 2.94 -4.40 -11.99
N GLY A 24 3.42 -3.71 -10.95
CA GLY A 24 3.26 -2.28 -10.78
C GLY A 24 1.82 -1.84 -10.50
N LEU A 25 0.95 -2.73 -10.04
CA LEU A 25 -0.44 -2.42 -9.69
C LEU A 25 -0.69 -2.56 -8.19
N ILE A 26 -1.39 -1.58 -7.63
CA ILE A 26 -1.87 -1.61 -6.25
C ILE A 26 -3.33 -1.17 -6.21
N GLU A 27 -4.15 -1.89 -5.45
CA GLU A 27 -5.51 -1.48 -5.14
C GLU A 27 -5.52 -0.82 -3.75
N VAL A 28 -6.01 0.41 -3.67
CA VAL A 28 -6.10 1.19 -2.44
C VAL A 28 -7.54 1.63 -2.29
N ASP A 29 -8.18 1.27 -1.19
CA ASP A 29 -9.59 1.61 -0.95
C ASP A 29 -10.56 1.17 -2.07
N GLY A 30 -10.22 0.10 -2.82
CA GLY A 30 -11.00 -0.41 -3.95
C GLY A 30 -10.71 0.29 -5.29
N GLU A 31 -9.76 1.22 -5.32
CA GLU A 31 -9.31 1.90 -6.53
C GLU A 31 -7.93 1.39 -6.98
N PRO A 32 -7.76 0.99 -8.25
CA PRO A 32 -6.47 0.55 -8.77
C PRO A 32 -5.59 1.74 -9.15
N TYR A 33 -4.33 1.69 -8.74
CA TYR A 33 -3.28 2.64 -9.06
C TYR A 33 -2.12 1.92 -9.73
N ARG A 34 -1.51 2.59 -10.71
CA ARG A 34 -0.30 2.12 -11.37
C ARG A 34 0.92 2.81 -10.77
N LEU A 35 1.85 2.01 -10.30
CA LEU A 35 3.13 2.42 -9.75
C LEU A 35 4.17 2.50 -10.88
N GLU A 36 5.08 3.46 -10.77
CA GLU A 36 6.29 3.50 -11.58
C GLU A 36 7.27 2.39 -11.15
N PRO A 37 8.25 2.00 -11.98
CA PRO A 37 9.17 0.91 -11.65
C PRO A 37 9.88 1.07 -10.29
N ALA A 38 10.38 2.27 -9.99
CA ALA A 38 11.01 2.54 -8.70
C ALA A 38 10.01 2.48 -7.53
N GLN A 39 8.76 2.88 -7.77
CA GLN A 39 7.70 2.86 -6.76
C GLN A 39 7.24 1.43 -6.45
N GLU A 40 7.11 0.62 -7.51
CA GLU A 40 6.81 -0.80 -7.43
C GLU A 40 7.83 -1.53 -6.56
N MET A 41 9.13 -1.40 -6.88
CA MET A 41 10.21 -2.06 -6.12
C MET A 41 10.19 -1.70 -4.63
N VAL A 42 9.91 -0.43 -4.31
CA VAL A 42 9.87 0.04 -2.92
C VAL A 42 8.61 -0.45 -2.19
N ILE A 43 7.46 -0.43 -2.84
CA ILE A 43 6.19 -0.92 -2.26
C ILE A 43 6.23 -2.42 -2.09
N GLU A 44 6.71 -3.16 -3.08
CA GLU A 44 6.90 -4.60 -3.02
C GLU A 44 7.81 -4.98 -1.84
N ALA A 45 8.99 -4.35 -1.75
CA ALA A 45 9.90 -4.57 -0.62
C ALA A 45 9.23 -4.28 0.74
N LEU A 46 8.45 -3.20 0.84
CA LEU A 46 7.74 -2.87 2.07
C LEU A 46 6.62 -3.87 2.39
N VAL A 47 5.88 -4.35 1.38
CA VAL A 47 4.81 -5.35 1.52
C VAL A 47 5.37 -6.69 1.95
N GLU A 48 6.50 -7.11 1.38
CA GLU A 48 7.21 -8.32 1.77
C GLU A 48 7.73 -8.25 3.21
N LEU A 49 8.43 -7.16 3.55
CA LEU A 49 9.06 -7.00 4.87
C LEU A 49 8.04 -6.73 5.97
N ARG A 50 6.87 -6.17 5.66
CA ARG A 50 5.80 -5.68 6.58
C ARG A 50 6.22 -4.52 7.48
N ALA A 51 7.43 -4.58 8.01
CA ALA A 51 8.11 -3.54 8.73
C ALA A 51 9.58 -3.52 8.30
N ALA A 52 10.10 -2.36 7.93
CA ALA A 52 11.45 -2.21 7.42
C ALA A 52 12.12 -0.96 8.00
N THR A 53 13.41 -1.01 8.31
CA THR A 53 14.21 0.20 8.50
C THR A 53 14.52 0.86 7.15
N LYS A 54 15.10 2.06 7.15
CA LYS A 54 15.59 2.71 5.92
C LYS A 54 16.56 1.79 5.17
N GLU A 55 17.52 1.19 5.89
CA GLU A 55 18.55 0.34 5.31
C GLU A 55 17.93 -0.93 4.71
N GLN A 56 17.03 -1.60 5.44
CA GLN A 56 16.34 -2.79 4.94
C GLN A 56 15.48 -2.49 3.72
N LEU A 57 14.83 -1.33 3.68
CA LEU A 57 14.03 -0.92 2.53
C LEU A 57 14.91 -0.69 1.30
N ILE A 58 16.06 -0.02 1.46
CA ILE A 58 17.03 0.21 0.37
C ILE A 58 17.64 -1.12 -0.10
N GLU A 59 18.09 -1.96 0.83
CA GLU A 59 18.72 -3.26 0.52
C GLU A 59 17.76 -4.18 -0.23
N ARG A 60 16.48 -4.24 0.20
CA ARG A 60 15.49 -5.12 -0.41
C ARG A 60 14.95 -4.58 -1.74
N SER A 61 14.71 -3.27 -1.84
CA SER A 61 14.21 -2.65 -3.07
C SER A 61 15.30 -2.38 -4.11
N GLY A 62 16.57 -2.31 -3.72
CA GLY A 62 17.66 -1.88 -4.59
C GLY A 62 17.62 -0.39 -4.97
N VAL A 63 16.74 0.41 -4.35
CA VAL A 63 16.56 1.83 -4.65
C VAL A 63 17.21 2.67 -3.54
N GLU A 64 18.30 3.39 -3.87
CA GLU A 64 19.02 4.23 -2.89
C GLU A 64 18.13 5.30 -2.24
N ASP A 65 17.21 5.86 -3.02
CA ASP A 65 16.25 6.90 -2.62
C ASP A 65 14.89 6.35 -2.14
N ALA A 66 14.83 5.08 -1.70
CA ALA A 66 13.57 4.41 -1.34
C ALA A 66 12.65 5.22 -0.41
N VAL A 67 13.24 5.99 0.51
CA VAL A 67 12.48 6.87 1.43
C VAL A 67 11.78 8.02 0.69
N ASN A 68 12.47 8.65 -0.26
CA ASN A 68 11.91 9.74 -1.05
C ASN A 68 10.85 9.22 -2.00
N VAL A 69 11.08 8.06 -2.61
CA VAL A 69 10.09 7.36 -3.44
C VAL A 69 8.84 7.03 -2.62
N LEU A 70 8.99 6.43 -1.43
CA LEU A 70 7.85 6.11 -0.55
C LEU A 70 7.03 7.35 -0.17
N LYS A 71 7.70 8.47 0.12
CA LYS A 71 7.04 9.75 0.39
C LYS A 71 6.32 10.28 -0.86
N ALA A 72 6.94 10.21 -2.03
CA ALA A 72 6.33 10.64 -3.28
C ALA A 72 5.08 9.84 -3.60
N ILE A 73 5.08 8.52 -3.37
CA ILE A 73 3.89 7.67 -3.53
C ILE A 73 2.79 8.09 -2.55
N CYS A 74 3.12 8.31 -1.28
CA CYS A 74 2.13 8.76 -0.29
C CYS A 74 1.58 10.15 -0.60
N GLN A 75 2.32 11.00 -1.30
CA GLN A 75 1.86 12.29 -1.80
C GLN A 75 0.97 12.15 -3.05
N ALA A 76 1.34 11.26 -3.97
CA ALA A 76 0.59 11.01 -5.20
C ALA A 76 -0.72 10.24 -4.94
N ILE A 77 -0.71 9.36 -3.95
CA ILE A 77 -1.84 8.51 -3.54
C ILE A 77 -2.06 8.73 -2.02
N PRO A 78 -2.77 9.81 -1.63
CA PRO A 78 -2.99 10.14 -0.22
C PRO A 78 -3.66 9.01 0.58
N GLN A 79 -4.52 8.22 -0.06
CA GLN A 79 -5.19 7.07 0.55
C GLN A 79 -4.18 6.03 1.03
N LEU A 80 -3.08 5.83 0.29
CA LEU A 80 -2.04 4.87 0.64
C LEU A 80 -1.31 5.24 1.94
N SER A 81 -1.23 6.53 2.26
CA SER A 81 -0.61 7.01 3.50
C SER A 81 -1.34 6.50 4.75
N THR A 82 -2.62 6.15 4.66
CA THR A 82 -3.38 5.55 5.76
C THR A 82 -2.95 4.10 6.05
N HIS A 83 -2.36 3.43 5.06
CA HIS A 83 -1.90 2.05 5.15
C HIS A 83 -0.38 1.93 5.35
N ILE A 84 0.35 3.04 5.26
CA ILE A 84 1.80 3.09 5.43
C ILE A 84 2.14 4.02 6.60
N THR A 85 2.68 3.45 7.66
CA THR A 85 3.20 4.24 8.79
C THR A 85 4.64 4.64 8.52
N LEU A 86 4.87 5.94 8.34
CA LEU A 86 6.21 6.52 8.25
C LEU A 86 6.79 6.73 9.66
N PRO A 87 8.11 6.58 9.86
CA PRO A 87 8.74 6.91 11.13
C PRO A 87 8.61 8.42 11.42
N GLY A 88 8.41 8.77 12.69
CA GLY A 88 8.26 10.16 13.12
C GLY A 88 9.52 11.03 12.95
N GLY A 89 9.42 12.31 13.36
CA GLY A 89 10.49 13.29 13.27
C GLY A 89 11.78 12.81 13.96
N ARG A 90 12.88 12.77 13.19
CA ARG A 90 14.23 12.21 13.47
C ARG A 90 14.50 10.77 12.97
N GLY A 91 13.60 10.13 12.22
CA GLY A 91 13.91 8.85 11.55
C GLY A 91 14.24 7.71 12.52
N LYS A 92 13.86 7.85 13.79
CA LYS A 92 13.99 6.80 14.81
C LYS A 92 12.74 5.91 14.72
N GLY A 93 12.83 4.88 13.88
CA GLY A 93 11.76 3.90 13.68
C GLY A 93 11.81 3.24 12.30
N GLY A 94 11.10 2.11 12.17
CA GLY A 94 10.88 1.47 10.87
C GLY A 94 9.61 1.97 10.18
N TYR A 95 9.59 1.87 8.86
CA TYR A 95 8.41 1.93 8.03
C TYR A 95 7.56 0.69 8.28
N ARG A 96 6.23 0.85 8.32
CA ARG A 96 5.30 -0.28 8.45
C ARG A 96 4.20 -0.17 7.43
N THR A 97 3.66 -1.31 7.01
CA THR A 97 2.53 -1.34 6.08
C THR A 97 1.46 -2.35 6.50
N THR A 98 0.20 -1.99 6.26
CA THR A 98 -0.94 -2.91 6.33
C THR A 98 -1.34 -3.45 4.96
N ILE A 99 -0.70 -3.02 3.87
CA ILE A 99 -0.96 -3.46 2.50
C ILE A 99 -0.70 -4.97 2.41
N ARG A 100 -1.63 -5.74 1.84
CA ARG A 100 -1.49 -7.19 1.68
C ARG A 100 -1.05 -7.54 0.25
N PRO A 101 -0.17 -8.52 0.03
CA PRO A 101 0.04 -9.04 -1.31
C PRO A 101 -1.22 -9.77 -1.78
N LYS A 102 -1.51 -9.69 -3.08
CA LYS A 102 -2.51 -10.51 -3.75
C LYS A 102 -1.93 -11.92 -3.85
N ASN A 103 -2.42 -12.78 -2.97
CA ASN A 103 -1.98 -14.17 -2.85
C ASN A 103 -2.30 -15.02 -4.08
#